data_AF-A0A8T9Q2R1-F1
#
_entry.id   AF-A0A8T9Q2R1-F1
#
_cell.length_a   1.000
_cell.length_b   1.000
_cell.length_c   1.000
_cell.angle_alpha   90.00
_cell.angle_beta   90.00
_cell.angle_gamma   90.00
#
_symmetry.space_group_name_H-M   'P 1'
#
loop_
_entity.id
_entity.type
_entity.pdbx_description
1 polymer ?
#
loop_
_entity_poly.entity_id
_entity_poly.type
_entity_poly.pdbx_seq_one_letter_code
_entity_poly.pdbx_strand_id
1 'polypeptide(L)'
;MKSESATDLLSAGGWRLTDLTSRTVTAGSAEVPTVSLVGRLKPWLLDNTIEYKAGGAYNVSEGALKATTDAPALTTGAWQLNAKGDSLTVRQDKNVRRYSIAELTASTLRLNYSEGTSPVTTYTTVYSH
;
A
#
# COMPACT_ATOMS: atom_id res chain seq x y z
N MET A 1 21.50 4.96 -19.37
CA MET A 1 20.19 5.17 -18.72
C MET A 1 20.44 5.69 -17.32
N LYS A 2 19.73 6.75 -16.91
CA LYS A 2 19.74 7.21 -15.52
C LYS A 2 18.80 6.28 -14.76
N SER A 3 19.26 5.61 -13.70
CA SER A 3 18.35 4.85 -12.83
C SER A 3 17.41 5.84 -12.15
N GLU A 4 16.11 5.67 -12.32
CA GLU A 4 15.10 6.47 -11.62
C GLU A 4 15.22 6.19 -10.12
N SER A 5 15.10 7.24 -9.30
CA SER A 5 15.11 7.05 -7.85
C SER A 5 13.80 6.41 -7.38
N ALA A 6 13.81 5.78 -6.20
CA ALA A 6 12.59 5.24 -5.60
C ALA A 6 11.50 6.32 -5.41
N THR A 7 11.89 7.56 -5.12
CA THR A 7 10.98 8.71 -5.06
C THR A 7 10.37 8.99 -6.44
N ASP A 8 11.18 8.99 -7.50
CA ASP A 8 10.69 9.24 -8.87
C ASP A 8 9.71 8.15 -9.30
N LEU A 9 10.05 6.87 -9.09
CA LEU A 9 9.18 5.73 -9.40
C LEU A 9 7.86 5.80 -8.62
N LEU A 10 7.93 6.03 -7.30
CA LEU A 10 6.73 6.05 -6.46
C LEU A 10 5.81 7.23 -6.79
N SER A 11 6.38 8.36 -7.21
CA SER A 11 5.65 9.60 -7.53
C SER A 11 5.27 9.77 -9.01
N ALA A 12 5.57 8.78 -9.86
CA ALA A 12 5.33 8.84 -11.29
C ALA A 12 3.84 8.86 -11.68
N GLY A 13 2.95 8.35 -10.82
CA GLY A 13 1.53 8.24 -11.15
C GLY A 13 0.63 7.81 -10.00
N GLY A 14 -0.64 7.58 -10.35
CA GLY A 14 -1.66 7.08 -9.44
C GLY A 14 -1.69 5.56 -9.40
N TRP A 15 -1.56 5.00 -8.20
CA TRP A 15 -1.51 3.57 -7.94
C TRP A 15 -2.90 3.02 -7.64
N ARG A 16 -3.29 1.94 -8.32
CA ARG A 16 -4.55 1.21 -8.09
C ARG A 16 -4.26 -0.17 -7.54
N LEU A 17 -5.01 -0.58 -6.50
CA LEU A 17 -4.86 -1.88 -5.88
C LEU A 17 -5.32 -2.99 -6.83
N THR A 18 -4.45 -3.96 -7.10
CA THR A 18 -4.74 -5.09 -7.99
C THR A 18 -4.72 -6.43 -7.27
N ASP A 19 -4.01 -6.53 -6.14
CA ASP A 19 -4.00 -7.75 -5.33
C ASP A 19 -3.77 -7.44 -3.84
N LEU A 20 -4.31 -8.31 -2.98
CA LEU A 20 -4.08 -8.32 -1.55
C LEU A 20 -4.04 -9.77 -1.07
N THR A 21 -2.95 -10.13 -0.41
CA THR A 21 -2.81 -11.42 0.26
C THR A 21 -2.41 -11.25 1.72
N SER A 22 -2.65 -12.28 2.54
CA SER A 22 -2.18 -12.36 3.93
C SER A 22 -1.47 -13.67 4.19
N ARG A 23 -0.43 -13.63 5.02
CA ARG A 23 0.31 -14.80 5.51
C ARG A 23 0.56 -14.65 7.01
N THR A 24 0.17 -15.64 7.81
CA THR A 24 0.32 -15.60 9.27
C THR A 24 1.31 -16.66 9.74
N VAL A 25 2.41 -16.22 10.35
CA VAL A 25 3.44 -17.09 10.93
C VAL A 25 3.13 -17.31 12.40
N THR A 26 2.76 -18.54 12.75
CA THR A 26 2.56 -19.00 14.13
C THR A 26 3.76 -19.82 14.57
N ALA A 27 4.33 -19.53 15.74
CA ALA A 27 5.46 -20.28 16.29
C ALA A 27 5.12 -21.77 16.41
N GLY A 28 5.99 -22.63 15.88
CA GLY A 28 5.78 -24.09 15.88
C GLY A 28 4.86 -24.62 14.76
N SER A 29 4.27 -23.75 13.92
CA SER A 29 3.55 -24.19 12.73
C SER A 29 4.51 -24.47 11.57
N ALA A 30 4.40 -25.63 10.96
CA ALA A 30 5.11 -25.96 9.71
C ALA A 30 4.45 -25.33 8.48
N GLU A 31 3.13 -25.07 8.55
CA GLU A 31 2.36 -24.49 7.48
C GLU A 31 2.18 -22.99 7.70
N VAL A 32 2.41 -22.22 6.64
CA VAL A 32 2.20 -20.77 6.63
C VAL A 32 1.48 -20.38 5.33
N PRO A 33 0.18 -20.70 5.21
CA PRO A 33 -0.56 -20.50 3.97
C PRO A 33 -0.65 -19.02 3.61
N THR A 34 -0.56 -18.73 2.32
CA THR A 34 -0.91 -17.42 1.77
C THR A 34 -2.37 -17.45 1.35
N VAL A 35 -3.15 -16.49 1.85
CA VAL A 35 -4.58 -16.36 1.56
C VAL A 35 -4.80 -15.12 0.70
N SER A 36 -5.50 -15.27 -0.43
CA SER A 36 -5.95 -14.12 -1.21
C SER A 36 -7.18 -13.49 -0.58
N LEU A 37 -7.16 -12.16 -0.47
CA LEU A 37 -8.22 -11.34 0.11
C LEU A 37 -8.84 -10.39 -0.91
N VAL A 38 -8.26 -10.25 -2.10
CA VAL A 38 -8.71 -9.26 -3.11
C VAL A 38 -10.19 -9.42 -3.45
N GLY A 39 -10.67 -10.65 -3.63
CA GLY A 39 -12.08 -10.95 -3.91
C GLY A 39 -13.03 -10.71 -2.72
N ARG A 40 -12.50 -10.41 -1.53
CA ARG A 40 -13.28 -10.08 -0.32
C ARG A 40 -13.31 -8.58 -0.04
N LEU A 41 -12.54 -7.78 -0.78
CA LEU A 41 -12.53 -6.34 -0.63
C LEU A 41 -13.85 -5.72 -1.09
N LYS A 42 -14.21 -4.61 -0.46
CA LYS A 42 -15.33 -3.80 -0.95
C LYS A 42 -14.94 -3.20 -2.31
N PRO A 43 -15.85 -3.19 -3.31
CA PRO A 43 -15.53 -2.69 -4.64
C PRO A 43 -14.96 -1.26 -4.67
N TRP A 44 -15.44 -0.38 -3.79
CA TRP A 44 -14.93 1.00 -3.69
C TRP A 44 -13.46 1.06 -3.29
N LEU A 45 -12.92 0.09 -2.55
CA LEU A 45 -11.49 0.05 -2.23
C LEU A 45 -10.62 -0.22 -3.46
N LEU A 46 -11.12 -1.02 -4.41
CA LEU A 46 -10.43 -1.35 -5.66
C LEU A 46 -10.50 -0.22 -6.67
N ASP A 47 -11.49 0.66 -6.55
CA ASP A 47 -11.66 1.81 -7.43
C ASP A 47 -10.84 3.05 -6.98
N ASN A 48 -10.29 3.01 -5.77
CA ASN A 48 -9.44 4.07 -5.25
C ASN A 48 -8.15 4.21 -6.07
N THR A 49 -7.71 5.45 -6.23
CA THR A 49 -6.37 5.79 -6.75
C THR A 49 -5.54 6.45 -5.66
N ILE A 50 -4.31 5.97 -5.48
CA ILE A 50 -3.37 6.44 -4.47
C ILE A 50 -2.24 7.21 -5.13
N GLU A 51 -1.98 8.44 -4.70
CA GLU A 51 -0.86 9.24 -5.22
C GLU A 51 0.17 9.52 -4.12
N TYR A 52 1.45 9.26 -4.43
CA TYR A 52 2.59 9.64 -3.59
C TYR A 52 3.29 10.82 -4.24
N LYS A 53 2.82 12.04 -4.00
CA LYS A 53 3.34 13.23 -4.68
C LYS A 53 4.77 13.56 -4.23
N ALA A 54 5.58 14.03 -5.18
CA ALA A 54 6.88 14.63 -4.87
C ALA A 54 6.72 15.72 -3.79
N GLY A 55 7.66 15.80 -2.86
CA GLY A 55 7.55 16.66 -1.67
C GLY A 55 6.81 16.04 -0.48
N GLY A 56 6.32 14.79 -0.60
CA GLY A 56 5.85 13.99 0.52
C GLY A 56 4.35 14.06 0.81
N ALA A 57 3.54 14.65 -0.07
CA ALA A 57 2.09 14.63 0.07
C ALA A 57 1.50 13.28 -0.40
N TYR A 58 0.60 12.71 0.39
CA TYR A 58 -0.07 11.43 0.12
C TYR A 58 -1.56 11.67 -0.09
N ASN A 59 -2.12 11.14 -1.18
CA ASN A 59 -3.53 11.27 -1.50
C ASN A 59 -4.17 9.91 -1.75
N VAL A 60 -5.40 9.73 -1.28
CA VAL A 60 -6.29 8.65 -1.67
C VAL A 60 -7.54 9.29 -2.24
N SER A 61 -7.75 9.15 -3.54
CA SER A 61 -8.98 9.54 -4.21
C SER A 61 -9.89 8.33 -4.35
N GLU A 62 -11.13 8.47 -3.92
CA GLU A 62 -12.20 7.59 -4.36
C GLU A 62 -12.38 7.71 -5.87
N GLY A 63 -12.75 6.60 -6.50
CA GLY A 63 -13.10 6.57 -7.91
C GLY A 63 -14.57 6.94 -8.13
N ALA A 64 -15.22 6.24 -9.06
CA ALA A 64 -16.66 6.34 -9.27
C ALA A 64 -17.46 5.72 -8.10
N LEU A 65 -16.91 4.69 -7.45
CA LEU A 65 -17.52 4.01 -6.32
C LEU A 65 -17.08 4.66 -5.00
N LYS A 66 -18.04 5.21 -4.27
CA LYS A 66 -17.80 5.82 -2.96
C LYS A 66 -17.89 4.81 -1.82
N ALA A 67 -17.12 5.01 -0.76
CA ALA A 67 -17.27 4.25 0.48
C ALA A 67 -18.63 4.55 1.16
N THR A 68 -18.99 5.84 1.23
CA THR A 68 -20.29 6.34 1.67
C THR A 68 -20.66 7.58 0.86
N THR A 69 -21.94 7.95 0.83
CA THR A 69 -22.39 9.13 0.06
C THR A 69 -21.80 10.44 0.55
N ASP A 70 -21.52 10.51 1.86
CA ASP A 70 -21.15 11.74 2.57
C ASP A 70 -19.65 11.84 2.88
N ALA A 71 -18.88 10.77 2.64
CA ALA A 71 -17.44 10.78 2.85
C ALA A 71 -16.76 11.72 1.82
N PRO A 72 -15.69 12.44 2.24
CA PRO A 72 -14.84 13.15 1.30
C PRO A 72 -14.26 12.18 0.27
N ALA A 73 -14.40 12.50 -1.01
CA ALA A 73 -13.84 11.71 -2.11
C ALA A 73 -12.30 11.76 -2.15
N LEU A 74 -11.67 12.66 -1.38
CA LEU A 74 -10.22 12.79 -1.29
C LEU A 74 -9.81 12.81 0.18
N THR A 75 -8.97 11.85 0.55
CA THR A 75 -8.28 11.86 1.86
C THR A 75 -6.81 12.17 1.65
N THR A 76 -6.25 13.06 2.47
CA THR A 76 -4.86 13.53 2.35
C THR A 76 -4.00 13.10 3.54
N GLY A 77 -2.70 13.10 3.34
CA GLY A 77 -1.72 12.73 4.35
C GLY A 77 -0.30 13.07 3.91
N ALA A 78 0.67 12.45 4.56
CA ALA A 78 2.08 12.57 4.25
C ALA A 78 2.74 11.20 4.09
N TRP A 79 3.76 11.12 3.24
CA TRP A 79 4.58 9.93 3.08
C TRP A 79 6.07 10.26 3.13
N GLN A 80 6.86 9.24 3.43
CA GLN A 80 8.32 9.34 3.42
C GLN A 80 8.93 7.96 3.15
N LEU A 81 9.94 7.92 2.28
CA LEU A 81 10.85 6.79 2.15
C LEU A 81 12.02 6.91 3.13
N ASN A 82 12.51 5.78 3.63
CA ASN A 82 13.79 5.78 4.31
C ASN A 82 14.96 6.03 3.32
N ALA A 83 16.17 6.20 3.85
CA ALA A 83 17.35 6.49 3.02
C ALA A 83 17.69 5.41 1.98
N LYS A 84 17.27 4.16 2.20
CA LYS A 84 17.49 3.04 1.27
C LYS A 84 16.41 2.91 0.21
N GLY A 85 15.26 3.57 0.38
CA GLY A 85 14.10 3.41 -0.48
C GLY A 85 13.37 2.07 -0.32
N ASP A 86 13.68 1.28 0.71
CA ASP A 86 13.10 -0.06 0.94
C ASP A 86 11.98 -0.05 2.01
N SER A 87 11.69 1.11 2.62
CA SER A 87 10.59 1.28 3.56
C SER A 87 9.84 2.59 3.33
N LEU A 88 8.52 2.48 3.36
CA LEU A 88 7.57 3.56 3.18
C LEU A 88 6.80 3.80 4.48
N THR A 89 6.82 5.03 4.98
CA THR A 89 5.94 5.48 6.07
C THR A 89 4.84 6.35 5.50
N VAL A 90 3.59 6.03 5.79
CA VAL A 90 2.41 6.85 5.45
C VAL A 90 1.76 7.33 6.75
N ARG A 91 1.44 8.62 6.81
CA ARG A 91 0.73 9.28 7.90
C ARG A 91 -0.56 9.85 7.33
N GLN A 92 -1.70 9.36 7.78
CA GLN A 92 -3.01 9.82 7.32
C GLN A 92 -3.95 9.84 8.52
N ASP A 93 -4.61 10.97 8.73
CA ASP A 93 -5.39 11.26 9.93
C ASP A 93 -4.58 11.01 11.22
N LYS A 94 -5.06 10.12 12.09
CA LYS A 94 -4.39 9.70 13.34
C LYS A 94 -3.57 8.42 13.17
N ASN A 95 -3.47 7.89 11.96
CA ASN A 95 -2.83 6.61 11.69
C ASN A 95 -1.44 6.80 11.08
N VAL A 96 -0.49 6.00 11.56
CA VAL A 96 0.84 5.87 10.97
C VAL A 96 1.02 4.42 10.55
N ARG A 97 1.19 4.19 9.25
CA ARG A 97 1.48 2.87 8.69
C ARG A 97 2.91 2.85 8.16
N ARG A 98 3.61 1.75 8.44
CA ARG A 98 4.95 1.50 7.94
C ARG A 98 4.92 0.23 7.12
N TYR A 99 5.45 0.32 5.91
CA TYR A 99 5.53 -0.77 4.97
C TYR A 99 7.00 -1.05 4.64
N SER A 100 7.32 -2.31 4.39
CA SER A 100 8.49 -2.63 3.56
C SER A 100 8.08 -2.69 2.10
N ILE A 101 8.96 -2.21 1.23
CA ILE A 101 8.78 -2.24 -0.22
C ILE A 101 9.42 -3.54 -0.72
N ALA A 102 8.58 -4.46 -1.17
CA ALA A 102 9.02 -5.72 -1.76
C ALA A 102 9.35 -5.58 -3.26
N GLU A 103 8.69 -4.64 -3.93
CA GLU A 103 8.87 -4.35 -5.35
C GLU A 103 8.48 -2.89 -5.61
N LEU A 104 9.31 -2.17 -6.36
CA LEU A 104 8.98 -0.85 -6.88
C LEU A 104 9.62 -0.71 -8.27
N THR A 105 8.76 -0.71 -9.28
CA THR A 105 9.12 -0.51 -10.69
C THR A 105 8.27 0.62 -11.25
N ALA A 106 8.42 0.90 -12.56
CA ALA A 106 7.55 1.86 -13.21
C ALA A 106 6.08 1.46 -13.05
N SER A 107 5.70 0.20 -13.29
CA SER A 107 4.29 -0.22 -13.31
C SER A 107 3.81 -0.98 -12.08
N THR A 108 4.68 -1.24 -11.09
CA THR A 108 4.33 -2.12 -9.96
C THR A 108 4.87 -1.60 -8.64
N LEU A 109 3.98 -1.51 -7.66
CA LEU A 109 4.30 -1.23 -6.26
C LEU A 109 3.80 -2.40 -5.41
N ARG A 110 4.71 -3.08 -4.71
CA ARG A 110 4.38 -4.15 -3.77
C ARG A 110 4.81 -3.76 -2.37
N LEU A 111 3.84 -3.65 -1.48
CA LEU A 111 4.04 -3.27 -0.09
C LEU A 111 3.68 -4.43 0.85
N ASN A 112 4.52 -4.64 1.85
CA ASN A 112 4.24 -5.53 2.97
C ASN A 112 3.95 -4.72 4.23
N TYR A 113 2.84 -5.04 4.90
CA TYR A 113 2.49 -4.54 6.23
C TYR A 113 2.44 -5.73 7.19
N SER A 114 3.21 -5.67 8.28
CA SER A 114 3.20 -6.72 9.31
C SER A 114 2.61 -6.19 10.61
N GLU A 115 1.80 -7.02 11.25
CA GLU A 115 1.23 -6.76 12.56
C GLU A 115 1.32 -8.01 13.45
N GLY A 116 1.23 -7.80 14.76
CA GLY A 116 1.42 -8.86 15.76
C GLY A 116 2.89 -9.14 16.09
N THR A 117 3.10 -9.92 17.14
CA THR A 117 4.43 -10.35 17.61
C THR A 117 4.55 -11.86 17.71
N SER A 118 3.45 -12.55 18.03
CA SER A 118 3.29 -14.01 17.92
C SER A 118 1.79 -14.36 18.02
N PRO A 119 1.12 -14.71 16.92
CA PRO A 119 1.64 -14.82 15.56
C PRO A 119 1.91 -13.43 14.91
N VAL A 120 2.75 -13.43 13.88
CA VAL A 120 2.93 -12.26 13.00
C VAL A 120 2.13 -12.49 11.73
N THR A 121 1.25 -11.54 11.39
CA THR A 121 0.54 -11.54 10.11
C THR A 121 1.14 -10.50 9.20
N THR A 122 1.54 -10.91 7.99
CA THR A 122 1.98 -10.01 6.93
C THR A 122 0.91 -9.94 5.86
N TYR A 123 0.49 -8.73 5.53
CA TYR A 123 -0.35 -8.42 4.39
C TYR A 123 0.53 -7.91 3.26
N THR A 124 0.38 -8.48 2.07
CA THR A 124 1.06 -8.02 0.85
C THR A 124 0.03 -7.39 -0.07
N THR A 125 0.17 -6.09 -0.34
CA THR A 125 -0.64 -5.34 -1.30
C THR A 125 0.16 -5.08 -2.56
N VAL A 126 -0.46 -5.30 -3.72
CA VAL A 126 0.11 -5.02 -5.04
C VAL A 126 -0.72 -3.93 -5.70
N TYR A 127 -0.05 -2.90 -6.20
CA TYR A 127 -0.65 -1.83 -6.96
C TYR A 127 -0.01 -1.74 -8.35
N SER A 128 -0.78 -1.25 -9.30
CA SER A 128 -0.33 -0.93 -10.67
C SER A 128 -0.71 0.50 -11.05
N HIS A 129 0.04 1.11 -11.98
CA HIS A 129 -0.32 2.38 -12.62
C HIS A 129 -0.39 2.22 -14.14
#